data_AF-A0A511ZI78-F1
#
_entry.id   AF-A0A511ZI78-F1
#
_cell.length_a   1.000
_cell.length_b   1.000
_cell.length_c   1.000
_cell.angle_alpha   90.00
_cell.angle_beta   90.00
_cell.angle_gamma   90.00
#
_symmetry.space_group_name_H-M   'P 1'
#
loop_
_entity.id
_entity.type
_entity.pdbx_description
1 polymer ?
#
loop_
_entity_poly.entity_id
_entity_poly.type
_entity_poly.pdbx_seq_one_letter_code
_entity_poly.pdbx_strand_id
1 'polypeptide(L)'
;MKINGPNPTNFNPYKQALKNRQTTESESYKKDSIEISSEAKKLQKQEQPDEKRAEYVNEIKQKIDSNQYKIDYEKLAQKMHGFWTEK
;
A
#
# COMPACT_ATOMS: atom_id res chain seq x y z
N MET A 1 36.19 68.01 9.05
CA MET A 1 35.88 66.77 8.30
C MET A 1 35.50 65.69 9.31
N LYS A 2 34.38 64.98 9.12
CA LYS A 2 33.94 63.88 10.00
C LYS A 2 34.25 62.54 9.31
N ILE A 3 34.96 61.65 10.00
CA ILE A 3 35.36 60.33 9.49
C ILE A 3 34.49 59.31 10.22
N ASN A 4 33.75 58.49 9.47
CA ASN A 4 32.91 57.42 10.04
C ASN A 4 33.67 56.10 9.95
N GLY A 5 33.95 55.46 11.11
CA GLY A 5 34.58 54.14 11.19
C GLY A 5 33.66 52.98 10.78
N PRO A 6 34.18 51.74 10.66
CA PRO A 6 33.43 50.61 10.14
C PRO A 6 32.36 50.16 11.16
N ASN A 7 31.11 50.54 10.88
CA ASN A 7 29.96 50.14 11.67
C ASN A 7 29.41 48.82 11.09
N PRO A 8 29.28 47.72 11.86
CA PRO A 8 28.67 46.50 11.33
C PRO A 8 27.16 46.72 11.10
N THR A 9 26.75 46.80 9.83
CA THR A 9 25.42 47.25 9.42
C THR A 9 24.31 46.20 9.48
N ASN A 10 24.49 45.04 10.11
CA ASN A 10 23.50 43.98 10.01
C ASN A 10 23.36 43.05 11.24
N PHE A 11 23.31 43.62 12.44
CA PHE A 11 22.91 42.89 13.64
C PHE A 11 21.44 43.19 13.96
N ASN A 12 20.52 42.39 13.43
CA ASN A 12 19.10 42.46 13.79
C ASN A 12 18.71 41.20 14.59
N PRO A 13 18.64 41.28 15.94
CA PRO A 13 18.38 40.13 16.81
C PRO A 13 16.98 39.52 16.60
N TYR A 14 16.02 40.27 16.07
CA TYR A 14 14.66 39.78 15.82
C TYR A 14 14.55 38.84 14.62
N LYS A 15 15.52 38.86 13.68
CA LYS A 15 15.54 37.94 12.54
C LYS A 15 15.90 36.50 12.94
N GLN A 16 16.60 36.32 14.06
CA GLN A 16 17.00 34.99 14.55
C GLN A 16 15.81 34.23 15.17
N ALA A 17 14.88 34.94 15.80
CA ALA A 17 13.67 34.33 16.38
C ALA A 17 12.73 33.71 15.32
N LEU A 18 12.72 34.26 14.09
CA LEU A 18 11.93 33.73 12.98
C LEU A 18 12.54 32.46 12.37
N LYS A 19 13.88 32.30 12.39
CA LYS A 19 14.57 31.09 11.91
C LYS A 19 14.25 29.86 12.76
N ASN A 20 14.10 30.03 14.08
CA ASN A 20 13.84 28.92 15.00
C ASN A 20 12.39 28.39 14.95
N ARG A 21 11.47 29.10 14.27
CA ARG A 21 10.06 28.65 14.11
C ARG A 21 9.86 27.74 12.89
N GLN A 22 10.78 27.71 11.93
CA GLN A 22 10.68 26.81 10.77
C GLN A 22 11.21 25.41 11.05
N THR A 23 11.95 25.21 12.15
CA THR A 23 12.49 23.90 12.54
C THR A 23 11.56 23.11 13.46
N THR A 24 10.41 23.67 13.83
CA THR A 24 9.31 22.92 14.44
C THR A 24 8.27 22.61 13.37
N GLU A 25 8.71 22.03 12.24
CA GLU A 25 7.81 21.16 11.50
C GLU A 25 7.42 20.08 12.51
N SER A 26 6.14 20.13 12.87
CA SER A 26 5.45 19.22 13.78
C SER A 26 6.16 17.89 13.84
N GLU A 27 6.60 17.49 15.04
CA GLU A 27 6.63 16.08 15.39
C GLU A 27 5.27 15.54 14.96
N SER A 28 5.28 14.93 13.78
CA SER A 28 4.11 14.47 13.07
C SER A 28 3.32 13.68 14.09
N TYR A 29 2.08 14.12 14.34
CA TYR A 29 1.11 13.33 15.09
C TYR A 29 1.23 11.91 14.55
N LYS A 30 1.84 11.00 15.34
CA LYS A 30 1.99 9.62 14.93
C LYS A 30 0.56 9.09 14.81
N LYS A 31 0.04 9.08 13.59
CA LYS A 31 -1.25 8.46 13.29
C LYS A 31 -1.07 6.99 13.61
N ASP A 32 -2.01 6.43 14.37
CA ASP A 32 -2.09 5.00 14.56
C ASP A 32 -2.15 4.33 13.18
N SER A 33 -1.15 3.50 12.89
CA SER A 33 -1.06 2.73 11.66
C SER A 33 -0.93 1.26 11.99
N ILE A 34 -1.64 0.42 11.22
CA ILE A 34 -1.54 -1.03 11.27
C ILE A 34 -0.91 -1.47 9.96
N GLU A 35 0.25 -2.12 10.05
CA GLU A 35 0.97 -2.65 8.89
C GLU A 35 0.80 -4.17 8.78
N ILE A 36 0.68 -4.67 7.55
CA ILE A 36 0.74 -6.10 7.27
C ILE A 36 2.17 -6.57 7.55
N SER A 37 2.32 -7.66 8.32
CA SER A 37 3.62 -8.22 8.68
C SER A 37 4.44 -8.60 7.43
N SER A 38 5.77 -8.57 7.57
CA SER A 38 6.68 -8.94 6.48
C SER A 38 6.45 -10.39 6.01
N GLU A 39 6.07 -11.28 6.91
CA GLU A 39 5.73 -12.67 6.63
C GLU A 39 4.39 -12.80 5.89
N ALA A 40 3.34 -12.08 6.33
CA ALA A 40 2.06 -12.07 5.62
C ALA A 40 2.20 -11.48 4.21
N LYS A 41 3.06 -10.47 4.02
CA LYS A 41 3.40 -9.94 2.69
C LYS A 41 4.11 -10.99 1.81
N LYS A 42 4.94 -11.87 2.38
CA LYS A 42 5.57 -12.98 1.63
C LYS A 42 4.54 -14.00 1.19
N LEU A 43 3.60 -14.36 2.07
CA LEU A 43 2.49 -15.28 1.74
C LEU A 43 1.52 -14.69 0.71
N GLN A 44 1.26 -13.39 0.76
CA GLN A 44 0.39 -12.69 -0.19
C GLN A 44 1.04 -12.54 -1.58
N LYS A 45 2.36 -12.41 -1.64
CA LYS A 45 3.12 -12.46 -2.90
C LYS A 45 3.07 -13.89 -3.44
N GLN A 46 1.91 -14.28 -3.97
CA GLN A 46 1.73 -15.51 -4.70
C GLN A 46 2.82 -15.60 -5.77
N GLU A 47 3.65 -16.63 -5.61
CA GLU A 47 4.72 -17.01 -6.52
C GLU A 47 4.11 -17.39 -7.87
N GLN A 48 4.05 -16.43 -8.79
CA GLN A 48 3.67 -16.64 -10.19
C GLN A 48 2.27 -17.25 -10.40
N PRO A 49 1.67 -17.08 -11.59
CA PRO A 49 0.47 -17.83 -11.93
C PRO A 49 0.81 -19.33 -11.98
N ASP A 50 0.17 -20.12 -11.12
CA ASP A 50 0.26 -21.59 -11.14
C ASP A 50 -0.15 -22.11 -12.54
N GLU A 51 0.76 -22.81 -13.21
CA GLU A 51 0.54 -23.38 -14.55
C GLU A 51 -0.69 -24.28 -14.58
N LYS A 52 -0.92 -25.04 -13.50
CA LYS A 52 -2.11 -25.90 -13.37
C LYS A 52 -3.40 -25.09 -13.35
N ARG A 53 -3.36 -23.90 -12.74
CA ARG A 53 -4.50 -22.98 -12.73
C ARG A 53 -4.72 -22.38 -14.11
N ALA A 54 -3.66 -22.07 -14.84
CA ALA A 54 -3.76 -21.55 -16.21
C ALA A 54 -4.39 -22.59 -17.16
N GLU A 55 -3.94 -23.85 -17.09
CA GLU A 55 -4.52 -24.97 -17.84
C GLU A 55 -6.01 -25.16 -17.52
N TYR A 56 -6.35 -25.23 -16.23
CA TYR A 56 -7.74 -25.39 -15.79
C TYR A 56 -8.66 -24.28 -16.30
N VAL A 57 -8.21 -23.03 -16.27
CA VAL A 57 -8.98 -21.89 -16.79
C VAL A 57 -9.15 -21.99 -18.31
N ASN A 58 -8.12 -22.41 -19.04
CA ASN A 58 -8.19 -22.56 -20.49
C ASN A 58 -9.17 -23.67 -20.90
N GLU A 59 -9.22 -24.80 -20.19
CA GLU A 59 -10.22 -25.84 -20.44
C GLU A 59 -11.66 -25.33 -20.26
N ILE A 60 -11.90 -24.53 -19.21
CA ILE A 60 -13.23 -23.94 -18.97
C ILE A 60 -13.60 -23.01 -20.12
N LYS A 61 -12.68 -22.14 -20.55
CA LYS A 61 -12.91 -21.23 -21.68
C LYS A 61 -13.30 -22.00 -22.94
N GLN A 62 -12.56 -23.05 -23.29
CA GLN A 62 -12.86 -23.88 -24.45
C GLN A 62 -14.25 -24.54 -24.36
N LYS A 63 -14.66 -25.00 -23.18
CA LYS A 63 -16.01 -25.56 -22.96
C LYS A 63 -17.11 -24.51 -23.09
N ILE A 64 -16.85 -23.27 -22.70
CA ILE A 64 -17.78 -22.15 -22.87
C ILE A 64 -17.90 -21.80 -24.35
N ASP A 65 -16.79 -21.63 -25.04
CA ASP A 65 -16.75 -21.28 -26.47
C ASP A 65 -17.44 -22.34 -27.34
N SER A 66 -17.33 -23.62 -26.96
CA SER A 66 -18.00 -24.73 -27.65
C SER A 66 -19.46 -24.95 -27.21
N ASN A 67 -20.02 -24.12 -26.32
CA ASN A 67 -21.34 -24.29 -25.69
C ASN A 67 -21.54 -25.65 -24.99
N GLN A 68 -20.46 -26.29 -24.55
CA GLN A 68 -20.49 -27.57 -23.82
C GLN A 68 -20.39 -27.40 -22.31
N TYR A 69 -20.20 -26.16 -21.83
CA TYR A 69 -20.14 -25.87 -20.40
C TYR A 69 -21.51 -26.08 -19.75
N LYS A 70 -21.59 -27.05 -18.84
CA LYS A 70 -22.79 -27.32 -18.03
C LYS A 70 -22.53 -26.94 -16.59
N ILE A 71 -23.46 -26.15 -16.04
CA ILE A 71 -23.43 -25.77 -14.63
C ILE A 71 -23.93 -26.95 -13.81
N ASP A 72 -23.10 -27.38 -12.86
CA ASP A 72 -23.47 -28.36 -11.84
C ASP A 72 -23.85 -27.61 -10.56
N TYR A 73 -25.16 -27.48 -10.33
CA TYR A 73 -25.70 -26.73 -9.20
C TYR A 73 -25.43 -27.40 -7.86
N GLU A 74 -25.40 -28.73 -7.80
CA GLU A 74 -25.11 -29.46 -6.56
C GLU A 74 -23.66 -29.23 -6.15
N LYS A 75 -22.73 -29.37 -7.11
CA LYS A 75 -21.32 -29.13 -6.87
C LYS A 75 -21.03 -27.67 -6.53
N LEU A 76 -21.76 -26.73 -7.13
CA LEU A 76 -21.67 -25.31 -6.78
C LEU A 76 -22.09 -25.08 -5.33
N ALA A 77 -23.25 -25.60 -4.92
CA ALA A 77 -23.75 -25.48 -3.56
C ALA A 77 -22.79 -26.11 -2.54
N GLN A 78 -22.24 -27.30 -2.84
CA GLN A 78 -21.24 -27.95 -2.00
C GLN A 78 -19.98 -27.08 -1.81
N LYS A 79 -19.46 -26.48 -2.89
CA LYS A 79 -18.30 -25.58 -2.79
C LYS A 79 -18.61 -24.32 -1.98
N MET A 80 -19.79 -23.73 -2.18
CA MET A 80 -20.24 -22.56 -1.42
C MET A 80 -20.55 -22.89 0.04
N HIS A 81 -20.96 -24.11 0.36
CA HIS A 81 -21.07 -24.53 1.73
C HIS A 81 -19.66 -24.69 2.33
N GLY A 82 -18.82 -25.53 1.71
CA GLY A 82 -17.47 -25.84 2.18
C GLY A 82 -16.62 -24.61 2.47
N PHE A 83 -16.52 -23.66 1.53
CA PHE A 83 -15.70 -22.45 1.73
C PHE A 83 -16.12 -21.60 2.94
N TRP A 84 -17.41 -21.61 3.32
CA TRP A 84 -17.93 -20.79 4.43
C TRP A 84 -18.05 -21.56 5.74
N THR A 85 -18.16 -22.89 5.71
CA THR A 85 -18.41 -23.71 6.90
C THR A 85 -17.23 -24.56 7.34
N GLU A 86 -16.33 -24.93 6.43
CA GLU A 86 -15.13 -25.67 6.80
C GLU A 86 -14.16 -24.71 7.50
N LYS A 87 -13.74 -25.11 8.71
CA LYS A 87 -12.86 -24.34 9.60
C LYS A 87 -11.40 -24.73 9.40
#